data_AF-A0A4Q0YXF5-F1
#
_entry.id   AF-A0A4Q0YXF5-F1
#
_cell.length_a   1.000
_cell.length_b   1.000
_cell.length_c   1.000
_cell.angle_alpha   90.00
_cell.angle_beta   90.00
_cell.angle_gamma   90.00
#
_symmetry.space_group_name_H-M   'P 1'
#
loop_
_entity.id
_entity.type
_entity.pdbx_description
1 polymer ?
#
loop_
_entity_poly.entity_id
_entity_poly.type
_entity_poly.pdbx_seq_one_letter_code
_entity_poly.pdbx_strand_id
1 'polypeptide(L)'
;TTILNRPQEIIKGSINIGKQVFTITNQTAQTKTIDFVSIGTLSNEIVNAADSQTREAALRIQQKQKELLPLIQKLSQTEAEATQITFVEDQVNSFTELIDRQITTLETLLTDWKVLNNNMIQIQTNVEEGTYTDSSLLQKHFNQIKKVSDEMNKQTNQ
;
A
#
# COMPACT_ATOMS: atom_id res chain seq x y z
N THR A 1 -18.22 -0.98 5.64
CA THR A 1 -16.93 -1.51 5.18
C THR A 1 -16.70 -1.03 3.76
N THR A 2 -15.69 -0.20 3.53
CA THR A 2 -15.35 0.25 2.17
C THR A 2 -14.73 -0.94 1.44
N ILE A 3 -15.40 -1.43 0.40
CA ILE A 3 -14.91 -2.53 -0.42
C ILE A 3 -13.64 -2.03 -1.14
N LEU A 4 -12.50 -2.68 -0.88
CA LEU A 4 -11.27 -2.43 -1.64
C LEU A 4 -11.48 -3.00 -3.04
N ASN A 5 -11.90 -2.16 -3.98
CA ASN A 5 -11.92 -2.49 -5.40
C ASN A 5 -10.56 -2.09 -5.97
N ARG A 6 -9.57 -2.99 -5.90
CA ARG A 6 -8.26 -2.73 -6.51
C ARG A 6 -8.43 -2.71 -8.04
N PRO A 7 -7.96 -1.68 -8.75
CA PRO A 7 -7.90 -1.71 -10.21
C PRO A 7 -7.09 -2.93 -10.65
N GLN A 8 -7.58 -3.70 -11.63
CA GLN A 8 -6.90 -4.91 -12.11
C GLN A 8 -5.48 -4.61 -12.64
N GLU A 9 -5.26 -3.38 -13.06
CA GLU A 9 -4.00 -2.82 -13.51
C GLU A 9 -2.92 -2.89 -12.41
N ILE A 10 -3.30 -2.75 -11.14
CA ILE A 10 -2.36 -2.83 -9.99
C ILE A 10 -2.02 -4.30 -9.67
N ILE A 11 -2.94 -5.24 -9.90
CA ILE A 11 -2.76 -6.66 -9.58
C ILE A 11 -1.73 -7.32 -10.52
N LYS A 12 -1.70 -6.92 -11.79
CA LYS A 12 -0.78 -7.47 -12.81
C LYS A 12 0.47 -6.63 -13.04
N GLY A 13 0.48 -5.40 -12.55
CA GLY A 13 1.62 -4.49 -12.71
C GLY A 13 2.82 -4.87 -11.86
N SER A 14 3.96 -4.25 -12.17
CA SER A 14 5.18 -4.33 -11.36
C SER A 14 5.75 -2.95 -11.06
N ILE A 15 6.49 -2.88 -9.95
CA ILE A 15 7.23 -1.70 -9.48
C ILE A 15 8.70 -2.12 -9.43
N ASN A 16 9.55 -1.44 -10.21
CA ASN A 16 10.97 -1.73 -10.25
C ASN A 16 11.73 -0.83 -9.28
N ILE A 17 12.76 -1.37 -8.63
CA ILE A 17 13.74 -0.57 -7.87
C ILE A 17 14.91 -0.24 -8.81
N GLY A 18 15.21 1.04 -8.92
CA GLY A 18 16.30 1.56 -9.75
C GLY A 18 17.46 2.06 -8.91
N LYS A 19 18.64 2.14 -9.55
CA LYS A 19 19.83 2.80 -9.00
C LYS A 19 20.30 3.89 -9.95
N GLN A 20 20.56 5.06 -9.40
CA GLN A 20 21.23 6.18 -10.07
C GLN A 20 22.48 6.57 -9.29
N VAL A 21 23.48 7.11 -9.99
CA VAL A 21 24.74 7.53 -9.40
C VAL A 21 24.98 8.99 -9.77
N PHE A 22 25.22 9.83 -8.77
CA PHE A 22 25.56 11.24 -8.93
C PHE A 22 27.05 11.41 -8.73
N THR A 23 27.73 11.95 -9.73
CA THR A 23 29.16 12.27 -9.65
C THR A 23 29.32 13.73 -9.23
N ILE A 24 30.13 13.97 -8.20
CA ILE A 24 30.48 15.30 -7.71
C ILE A 24 32.00 15.49 -7.71
N THR A 25 32.42 16.74 -7.84
CA THR A 25 33.84 17.10 -7.80
C THR A 25 34.08 18.03 -6.62
N ASN A 26 35.03 17.66 -5.77
CA ASN A 26 35.33 18.41 -4.55
C ASN A 26 36.32 19.55 -4.88
N GLN A 27 36.48 20.52 -3.97
CA GLN A 27 37.42 21.64 -4.15
C GLN A 27 38.88 21.20 -4.38
N THR A 28 39.23 19.97 -3.99
CA THR A 28 40.55 19.33 -4.22
C THR A 28 40.63 18.57 -5.55
N ALA A 29 39.68 18.76 -6.47
CA ALA A 29 39.54 18.04 -7.75
C ALA A 29 39.38 16.51 -7.64
N GLN A 30 39.16 15.99 -6.43
CA GLN A 30 38.80 14.59 -6.23
C GLN A 30 37.34 14.35 -6.61
N THR A 31 37.10 13.27 -7.34
CA THR A 31 35.76 12.86 -7.74
C THR A 31 35.17 11.91 -6.69
N LYS A 32 33.94 12.18 -6.25
CA LYS A 32 33.16 11.31 -5.36
C LYS A 32 31.84 10.95 -6.05
N THR A 33 31.34 9.76 -5.78
CA THR A 33 30.04 9.29 -6.28
C THR A 33 29.06 9.13 -5.13
N ILE A 34 27.80 9.49 -5.36
CA ILE A 34 26.68 9.31 -4.43
C ILE A 34 25.67 8.39 -5.09
N ASP A 35 25.42 7.25 -4.44
CA ASP A 35 24.43 6.28 -4.88
C ASP A 35 23.03 6.69 -4.41
N PHE A 36 22.07 6.67 -5.33
CA PHE A 36 20.65 6.90 -5.06
C PHE A 36 19.85 5.68 -5.53
N VAL A 37 19.32 4.92 -4.58
CA VAL A 37 18.42 3.79 -4.83
C VAL A 37 17.00 4.22 -4.49
N SER A 38 16.05 4.00 -5.40
CA SER A 38 14.65 4.39 -5.19
C SER A 38 13.70 3.57 -6.06
N ILE A 39 12.40 3.75 -5.84
CA ILE A 39 11.39 3.27 -6.79
C ILE A 39 11.66 3.94 -8.15
N GLY A 40 11.91 3.11 -9.16
CA GLY A 40 12.23 3.52 -10.52
C GLY A 40 10.99 3.46 -11.41
N THR A 41 11.02 2.57 -12.40
CA THR A 41 9.95 2.44 -13.39
C THR A 41 8.72 1.72 -12.84
N LEU A 42 7.56 2.22 -13.22
CA LEU A 42 6.29 1.50 -13.11
C LEU A 42 6.04 0.76 -14.43
N SER A 43 5.51 -0.45 -14.34
CA SER A 43 5.16 -1.28 -15.50
C SER A 43 4.15 -0.61 -16.46
N ASN A 44 4.09 -1.11 -17.69
CA ASN A 44 3.23 -0.58 -18.74
C ASN A 44 1.74 -0.65 -18.36
N GLU A 45 1.34 -1.68 -17.62
CA GLU A 45 0.00 -1.90 -17.09
C GLU A 45 -0.47 -0.74 -16.20
N ILE A 46 0.46 -0.10 -15.48
CA ILE A 46 0.18 1.04 -14.59
C ILE A 46 0.27 2.35 -15.36
N VAL A 47 1.34 2.52 -16.15
CA VAL A 47 1.59 3.78 -16.88
C VAL A 47 0.54 4.04 -17.95
N ASN A 48 0.07 2.98 -18.62
CA ASN A 48 -0.94 3.06 -19.68
C ASN A 48 -2.28 2.46 -19.25
N ALA A 49 -2.59 2.52 -17.95
CA ALA A 49 -3.88 2.11 -17.41
C ALA A 49 -5.04 2.81 -18.14
N ALA A 50 -6.12 2.07 -18.37
CA ALA A 50 -7.35 2.62 -18.94
C ALA A 50 -8.00 3.63 -17.99
N ASP A 51 -7.88 3.38 -16.68
CA ASP A 51 -8.27 4.30 -15.64
C ASP A 51 -7.40 5.59 -15.65
N SER A 52 -8.06 6.73 -15.84
CA SER A 52 -7.38 8.02 -15.99
C SER A 52 -6.67 8.45 -14.72
N GLN A 53 -7.22 8.15 -13.53
CA GLN A 53 -6.62 8.53 -12.26
C GLN A 53 -5.29 7.80 -12.03
N THR A 54 -5.26 6.49 -12.32
CA THR A 54 -4.07 5.66 -12.25
C THR A 54 -2.99 6.16 -13.21
N ARG A 55 -3.37 6.42 -14.47
CA ARG A 55 -2.44 6.96 -15.48
C ARG A 55 -1.88 8.33 -15.09
N GLU A 56 -2.73 9.26 -14.64
CA GLU A 56 -2.30 10.60 -14.21
C GLU A 56 -1.38 10.54 -12.97
N ALA A 57 -1.67 9.65 -12.02
CA ALA A 57 -0.78 9.41 -10.89
C ALA A 57 0.59 8.90 -11.36
N ALA A 58 0.64 7.92 -12.27
CA ALA A 58 1.88 7.39 -12.81
C ALA A 58 2.71 8.48 -13.53
N LEU A 59 2.07 9.32 -14.35
CA LEU A 59 2.73 10.45 -15.02
C LEU A 59 3.28 11.48 -14.03
N ARG A 60 2.53 11.80 -12.97
CA ARG A 60 3.01 12.69 -11.90
C ARG A 60 4.21 12.13 -11.16
N ILE A 61 4.23 10.82 -10.88
CA ILE A 61 5.38 10.14 -10.24
C ILE A 61 6.62 10.28 -11.12
N GLN A 62 6.51 9.95 -12.42
CA GLN A 62 7.62 10.07 -13.36
C GLN A 62 8.15 11.50 -13.49
N GLN A 63 7.25 12.48 -13.50
CA GLN A 63 7.62 13.89 -13.56
C GLN A 63 8.39 14.31 -12.31
N LYS A 64 7.91 13.94 -11.12
CA LYS A 64 8.59 14.24 -9.85
C LYS A 64 9.95 13.55 -9.72
N GLN A 65 10.08 12.32 -10.20
CA GLN A 65 11.38 11.63 -10.27
C GLN A 65 12.40 12.44 -11.09
N LYS A 66 11.98 13.06 -12.20
CA LYS A 66 12.86 13.93 -13.00
C LYS A 66 13.20 15.24 -12.29
N GLU A 67 12.24 15.84 -11.58
CA GLU A 67 12.42 17.06 -10.80
C GLU A 67 13.41 16.88 -9.64
N LEU A 68 13.50 15.68 -9.07
CA LEU A 68 14.44 15.37 -7.99
C LEU A 68 15.91 15.35 -8.44
N LEU A 69 16.21 14.95 -9.69
CA LEU A 69 17.58 14.80 -10.18
C LEU A 69 18.46 16.06 -10.00
N PRO A 70 18.04 17.26 -10.46
CA PRO A 70 18.84 18.47 -10.27
C PRO A 70 18.95 18.88 -8.80
N LEU A 71 17.94 18.59 -7.96
CA LEU A 71 17.97 18.90 -6.53
C LEU A 71 19.00 18.04 -5.80
N ILE A 72 19.02 16.73 -6.10
CA ILE A 72 20.01 15.80 -5.56
C ILE A 72 21.42 16.19 -6.00
N GLN A 73 21.61 16.51 -7.29
CA GLN A 73 22.92 16.94 -7.79
C GLN A 73 23.41 18.20 -7.06
N LYS A 74 22.52 19.19 -6.87
CA LYS A 74 22.86 20.44 -6.18
C LYS A 74 23.20 20.20 -4.71
N LEU A 75 22.40 19.40 -4.00
CA LEU A 75 22.66 19.07 -2.60
C LEU A 75 23.96 18.28 -2.47
N SER A 76 24.18 17.27 -3.31
CA SER A 76 25.41 16.46 -3.30
C SER A 76 26.66 17.30 -3.53
N GLN A 77 26.58 18.28 -4.45
CA GLN A 77 27.68 19.19 -4.75
C GLN A 77 27.94 20.20 -3.62
N THR A 78 26.91 20.51 -2.83
CA THR A 78 27.02 21.41 -1.68
C THR A 78 27.55 20.66 -0.46
N GLU A 79 26.92 19.54 -0.12
CA GLU A 79 27.22 18.72 1.04
C GLU A 79 26.84 17.25 0.77
N ALA A 80 27.86 16.45 0.45
CA ALA A 80 27.71 15.06 0.07
C ALA A 80 27.14 14.21 1.21
N GLU A 81 27.60 14.46 2.45
CA GLU A 81 27.20 13.70 3.63
C GLU A 81 25.75 13.99 4.00
N ALA A 82 25.32 15.25 3.91
CA ALA A 82 23.92 15.63 4.11
C ALA A 82 23.00 14.90 3.13
N THR A 83 23.40 14.78 1.85
CA THR A 83 22.62 14.03 0.86
C THR A 83 22.47 12.56 1.24
N GLN A 84 23.56 11.92 1.67
CA GLN A 84 23.54 10.51 2.06
C GLN A 84 22.65 10.28 3.30
N ILE A 85 22.69 11.19 4.28
CA ILE A 85 21.82 11.15 5.46
C ILE A 85 20.36 11.33 5.06
N THR A 86 20.05 12.32 4.20
CA THR A 86 18.68 12.56 3.72
C THR A 86 18.09 11.32 3.03
N PHE A 87 18.88 10.60 2.22
CA PHE A 87 18.38 9.38 1.58
C PHE A 87 18.02 8.27 2.57
N VAL A 88 18.88 8.02 3.55
CA VAL A 88 18.62 6.98 4.55
C VAL A 88 17.40 7.34 5.40
N GLU A 89 17.31 8.61 5.82
CA GLU A 89 16.20 9.10 6.65
C GLU A 89 14.86 9.01 5.91
N ASP A 90 14.79 9.50 4.66
CA ASP A 90 13.58 9.45 3.83
C ASP A 90 13.12 8.00 3.57
N GLN A 91 14.06 7.10 3.27
CA GLN A 91 13.77 5.69 3.02
C GLN A 91 13.25 4.97 4.27
N VAL A 92 13.87 5.21 5.43
CA VAL A 92 13.44 4.61 6.71
C VAL A 92 12.08 5.15 7.13
N ASN A 93 11.85 6.46 6.99
CA ASN A 93 10.58 7.07 7.32
C ASN A 93 9.45 6.54 6.44
N SER A 94 9.67 6.51 5.12
CA SER A 94 8.68 5.99 4.17
C SER A 94 8.34 4.52 4.45
N PHE A 95 9.35 3.69 4.77
CA PHE A 95 9.12 2.31 5.16
C PHE A 95 8.30 2.20 6.45
N THR A 96 8.68 2.98 7.47
CA THR A 96 8.03 2.96 8.79
C THR A 96 6.57 3.39 8.69
N GLU A 97 6.27 4.48 7.98
CA GLU A 97 4.91 4.96 7.78
C GLU A 97 4.02 3.89 7.11
N LEU A 98 4.54 3.20 6.09
CA LEU A 98 3.80 2.16 5.38
C LEU A 98 3.54 0.93 6.27
N ILE A 99 4.51 0.54 7.10
CA ILE A 99 4.35 -0.56 8.06
C ILE A 99 3.32 -0.19 9.13
N ASP A 100 3.39 1.00 9.70
CA ASP A 100 2.44 1.48 10.71
C ASP A 100 1.01 1.45 10.15
N ARG A 101 0.82 1.97 8.93
CA ARG A 101 -0.48 1.94 8.27
C ARG A 101 -0.98 0.52 7.99
N GLN A 102 -0.07 -0.40 7.65
CA GLN A 102 -0.43 -1.81 7.43
C GLN A 102 -0.86 -2.48 8.75
N ILE A 103 -0.18 -2.19 9.86
CA ILE A 103 -0.55 -2.66 11.20
C ILE A 103 -1.92 -2.13 11.59
N THR A 104 -2.16 -0.82 11.47
CA THR A 104 -3.47 -0.22 11.78
C THR A 104 -4.59 -0.83 10.93
N THR A 105 -4.32 -1.13 9.66
CA THR A 105 -5.28 -1.81 8.78
C THR A 105 -5.60 -3.22 9.28
N LEU A 106 -4.59 -3.97 9.74
CA LEU A 106 -4.78 -5.29 10.33
C LEU A 106 -5.54 -5.25 11.66
N GLU A 107 -5.27 -4.26 12.51
CA GLU A 107 -6.00 -4.04 13.77
C GLU A 107 -7.47 -3.71 13.52
N THR A 108 -7.75 -2.92 12.49
CA THR A 108 -9.13 -2.64 12.04
C THR A 108 -9.82 -3.93 11.58
N LEU A 109 -9.14 -4.75 10.77
CA LEU A 109 -9.65 -6.05 10.34
C LEU A 109 -9.93 -6.98 11.52
N LEU A 110 -9.03 -7.04 12.50
CA LEU A 110 -9.23 -7.84 13.72
C LEU A 110 -10.42 -7.34 14.54
N THR A 111 -10.63 -6.04 14.61
CA THR A 111 -11.77 -5.44 15.31
C THR A 111 -13.08 -5.84 14.63
N ASP A 112 -13.16 -5.71 13.31
CA ASP A 112 -14.32 -6.15 12.52
C ASP A 112 -14.56 -7.66 12.65
N TRP A 113 -13.48 -8.46 12.69
CA TRP A 113 -13.57 -9.91 12.90
C TRP A 113 -14.14 -10.28 14.27
N LYS A 114 -13.75 -9.58 15.34
CA LYS A 114 -14.31 -9.79 16.68
C LYS A 114 -15.80 -9.49 16.72
N VAL A 115 -16.26 -8.44 16.02
CA VAL A 115 -17.70 -8.13 15.90
C VAL A 115 -18.43 -9.25 15.18
N LEU A 116 -17.90 -9.75 14.07
CA LEU A 116 -18.48 -10.89 13.34
C LEU A 116 -18.57 -12.13 14.24
N ASN A 117 -17.47 -12.50 14.91
CA ASN A 117 -17.42 -13.68 15.77
C ASN A 117 -18.42 -13.59 16.94
N ASN A 118 -18.51 -12.42 17.59
CA ASN A 118 -19.47 -12.20 18.67
C ASN A 118 -20.92 -12.34 18.19
N ASN A 119 -21.25 -11.81 17.01
CA ASN A 119 -22.58 -11.98 16.42
C ASN A 119 -22.89 -13.46 16.11
N MET A 120 -21.90 -14.22 15.63
CA MET A 120 -22.05 -15.67 15.39
C MET A 120 -22.28 -16.44 16.68
N ILE A 121 -21.53 -16.14 17.75
CA ILE A 121 -21.72 -16.74 19.07
C ILE A 121 -23.12 -16.41 19.61
N GLN A 122 -23.58 -15.16 19.48
CA GLN A 122 -24.93 -14.79 19.89
C GLN A 122 -26.02 -15.53 19.10
N ILE A 123 -25.83 -15.76 17.80
CA ILE A 123 -26.76 -16.59 17.01
C ILE A 123 -26.77 -18.02 17.57
N GLN A 124 -25.60 -18.60 17.87
CA GLN A 124 -25.49 -19.93 18.47
C GLN A 124 -26.22 -20.02 19.80
N THR A 125 -25.94 -19.11 20.75
CA THR A 125 -26.60 -19.09 22.07
C THR A 125 -28.11 -18.98 21.94
N ASN A 126 -28.61 -18.11 21.06
CA ASN A 126 -30.05 -17.98 20.81
C ASN A 126 -30.69 -19.26 20.24
N VAL A 127 -29.95 -20.04 19.46
CA VAL A 127 -30.42 -21.36 19.00
C VAL A 127 -30.47 -22.36 20.17
N GLU A 128 -29.42 -22.42 20.98
CA GLU A 128 -29.31 -23.32 22.14
C GLU A 128 -30.38 -23.04 23.20
N GLU A 129 -30.70 -21.76 23.44
CA GLU A 129 -31.74 -21.31 24.37
C GLU A 129 -33.17 -21.41 23.80
N GLY A 130 -33.32 -21.79 22.53
CA GLY A 130 -34.62 -21.91 21.87
C GLY A 130 -35.31 -20.57 21.60
N THR A 131 -34.58 -19.45 21.55
CA THR A 131 -35.16 -18.12 21.31
C THR A 131 -35.53 -17.89 19.84
N TYR A 132 -34.93 -18.64 18.91
CA TYR A 132 -35.39 -18.72 17.51
C TYR A 132 -36.65 -19.58 17.38
N THR A 133 -37.79 -19.01 17.76
CA THR A 133 -39.12 -19.62 17.56
C THR A 133 -39.58 -19.59 16.10
N ASP A 134 -39.02 -18.69 15.30
CA ASP A 134 -39.21 -18.58 13.85
C ASP A 134 -37.95 -18.99 13.08
N SER A 135 -38.02 -20.16 12.44
CA SER A 135 -36.92 -20.70 11.62
C SER A 135 -36.54 -19.81 10.43
N SER A 136 -37.46 -18.97 9.93
CA SER A 136 -37.18 -18.06 8.81
C SER A 136 -36.23 -16.93 9.22
N LEU A 137 -36.32 -16.47 10.47
CA LEU A 137 -35.40 -15.49 11.03
C LEU A 137 -33.98 -16.04 11.17
N LEU A 138 -33.85 -17.30 11.61
CA LEU A 138 -32.56 -17.98 11.68
C LEU A 138 -31.93 -18.14 10.29
N GLN A 139 -32.72 -18.56 9.30
CA GLN A 139 -32.26 -18.64 7.90
C GLN A 139 -31.78 -17.29 7.36
N LYS A 140 -32.48 -16.19 7.71
CA LYS A 140 -32.07 -14.84 7.34
C LYS A 140 -30.71 -14.46 7.93
N HIS A 141 -30.46 -14.76 9.20
CA HIS A 141 -29.16 -14.49 9.83
C HIS A 141 -28.04 -15.37 9.25
N PHE A 142 -28.33 -16.64 8.95
CA PHE A 142 -27.36 -17.50 8.27
C PHE A 142 -26.97 -16.96 6.89
N ASN A 143 -27.93 -16.45 6.12
CA ASN A 143 -27.68 -15.82 4.83
C ASN A 143 -26.86 -14.52 4.94
N GLN A 144 -26.92 -13.80 6.06
CA GLN A 144 -26.04 -12.64 6.29
C GLN A 144 -24.58 -13.07 6.49
N ILE A 145 -24.33 -14.15 7.23
CA ILE A 145 -22.99 -14.73 7.39
C ILE A 145 -22.45 -15.19 6.03
N LYS A 146 -23.29 -15.83 5.21
CA LYS A 146 -22.92 -16.24 3.84
C LYS A 146 -22.43 -15.07 2.99
N LYS A 147 -23.10 -13.91 3.04
CA LYS A 147 -22.67 -12.70 2.31
C LYS A 147 -21.29 -12.21 2.76
N VAL A 148 -21.02 -12.25 4.06
CA VAL A 148 -19.68 -11.90 4.59
C VAL A 148 -18.63 -12.90 4.11
N SER A 149 -18.95 -14.19 4.13
CA SER A 149 -18.06 -15.25 3.62
C SER A 149 -17.77 -15.11 2.13
N ASP A 150 -18.76 -14.74 1.32
CA ASP A 150 -18.59 -14.52 -0.13
C ASP A 150 -17.69 -13.33 -0.43
N GLU A 151 -17.89 -12.22 0.28
CA GLU A 151 -17.03 -11.05 0.10
C GLU A 151 -15.62 -11.29 0.64
N MET A 152 -15.47 -12.04 1.74
CA MET A 152 -14.18 -12.49 2.23
C MET A 152 -13.46 -13.34 1.18
N ASN A 153 -14.14 -14.33 0.61
CA ASN A 153 -13.58 -15.17 -0.46
C ASN A 153 -13.15 -14.34 -1.67
N LYS A 154 -13.98 -13.36 -2.07
CA LYS A 154 -13.66 -12.45 -3.16
C LYS A 154 -12.38 -11.67 -2.86
N GLN A 155 -12.24 -11.08 -1.68
CA GLN A 155 -11.07 -10.27 -1.32
C GLN A 155 -9.79 -11.10 -1.15
N THR A 156 -9.87 -12.33 -0.64
CA THR A 156 -8.69 -13.20 -0.47
C THR A 156 -8.16 -13.79 -1.77
N ASN A 157 -8.98 -13.84 -2.83
CA ASN A 157 -8.60 -14.37 -4.14
C ASN A 157 -8.36 -13.26 -5.19
N GLN A 158 -8.30 -11.99 -4.78
CA GLN A 158 -7.91 -10.88 -5.66
C GLN A 158 -6.44 -11.00 -6.09
#